data_AF-A0A3C8CBD0-F1
#
_entry.id   AF-A0A3C8CBD0-F1
#
_cell.length_a   1.000
_cell.length_b   1.000
_cell.length_c   1.000
_cell.angle_alpha   90.00
_cell.angle_beta   90.00
_cell.angle_gamma   90.00
#
_symmetry.space_group_name_H-M   'P 1'
#
loop_
_entity.id
_entity.type
_entity.pdbx_description
1 polymer ?
#
loop_
_entity_poly.entity_id
_entity_poly.type
_entity_poly.pdbx_seq_one_letter_code
_entity_poly.pdbx_strand_id
1 'polypeptide(L)'
;MTTPLVIGNWKMNMLASQACDMAQLLVDRLSGVEGVEVVIAPPFTSLSPVGQIIKGSRLGLAGQNFYFESKGAYTGEVSLEMLKDVGCGYVLIGHSERRQIFKESDEAINKKV
;
A
#
# COMPACT_ATOMS: atom_id res chain seq x y z
N MET A 1 -15.75 16.45 -12.80
CA MET A 1 -14.50 15.83 -13.31
C MET A 1 -13.94 14.94 -12.21
N THR A 2 -13.51 13.72 -12.53
CA THR A 2 -12.84 12.82 -11.59
C THR A 2 -11.40 13.26 -11.40
N THR A 3 -10.94 13.37 -10.15
CA THR A 3 -9.52 13.58 -9.84
C THR A 3 -8.73 12.35 -10.30
N PRO A 4 -7.68 12.49 -11.12
CA PRO A 4 -6.78 11.40 -11.45
C PRO A 4 -6.13 10.80 -10.20
N LEU A 5 -6.00 9.47 -10.17
CA LEU A 5 -5.34 8.71 -9.12
C LEU A 5 -4.10 8.02 -9.68
N VAL A 6 -2.95 8.27 -9.06
CA VAL A 6 -1.66 7.66 -9.42
C VAL A 6 -1.16 6.85 -8.24
N ILE A 7 -0.98 5.53 -8.44
CA ILE A 7 -0.50 4.62 -7.41
C ILE A 7 0.89 4.07 -7.77
N GLY A 8 1.88 4.37 -6.95
CA GLY A 8 3.22 3.81 -7.05
C GLY A 8 3.33 2.46 -6.32
N ASN A 9 3.18 1.35 -7.04
CA ASN A 9 3.44 0.02 -6.49
C ASN A 9 4.96 -0.25 -6.43
N TRP A 10 5.54 -0.26 -5.22
CA TRP A 10 6.98 -0.47 -5.04
C TRP A 10 7.37 -1.96 -5.13
N LYS A 11 6.39 -2.87 -5.13
CA LYS A 11 6.58 -4.32 -5.16
C LYS A 11 7.53 -4.78 -4.04
N MET A 12 8.28 -5.87 -4.25
CA MET A 12 9.28 -6.37 -3.32
C MET A 12 10.65 -5.66 -3.53
N ASN A 13 10.68 -4.34 -3.33
CA ASN A 13 11.90 -3.53 -3.41
C ASN A 13 12.10 -2.68 -2.16
N MET A 14 13.34 -2.24 -1.95
CA MET A 14 13.81 -1.36 -0.87
C MET A 14 13.78 -1.99 0.53
N LEU A 15 14.84 -1.72 1.29
CA LEU A 15 14.82 -1.86 2.75
C LEU A 15 13.99 -0.74 3.37
N ALA A 16 13.59 -0.89 4.63
CA ALA A 16 12.79 0.12 5.34
C ALA A 16 13.45 1.51 5.34
N SER A 17 14.77 1.61 5.52
CA SER A 17 15.49 2.89 5.45
C SER A 17 15.41 3.55 4.07
N GLN A 18 15.62 2.79 3.00
CA GLN A 18 15.52 3.29 1.62
C GLN A 18 14.09 3.72 1.27
N ALA A 19 13.11 2.97 1.76
CA ALA A 19 11.69 3.30 1.62
C ALA A 19 11.35 4.63 2.34
N CYS A 20 11.92 4.86 3.52
CA CYS A 20 11.81 6.11 4.25
C CYS A 20 12.43 7.29 3.49
N ASP A 21 13.66 7.14 2.98
CA ASP A 21 14.35 8.17 2.20
C ASP A 21 13.55 8.55 0.94
N MET A 22 13.03 7.54 0.23
CA MET A 22 12.16 7.75 -0.93
C MET A 22 10.85 8.45 -0.55
N ALA A 23 10.22 8.06 0.55
CA ALA A 23 8.99 8.69 1.03
C ALA A 23 9.21 10.18 1.35
N GLN A 24 10.29 10.52 2.05
CA GLN A 24 10.64 11.91 2.35
C GLN A 24 10.88 12.72 1.08
N LEU A 25 11.63 12.16 0.13
CA LEU A 25 11.87 12.79 -1.17
C LEU A 25 10.54 13.10 -1.90
N LEU A 26 9.59 12.16 -1.87
CA LEU A 26 8.28 12.36 -2.51
C LEU A 26 7.44 13.43 -1.80
N VAL A 27 7.46 13.47 -0.46
CA VAL A 27 6.79 14.53 0.32
C VAL A 27 7.29 15.90 -0.13
N ASP A 28 8.61 16.07 -0.24
CA ASP A 28 9.23 17.35 -0.60
C ASP A 28 8.91 17.73 -2.05
N ARG A 29 9.02 16.77 -2.99
CA ARG A 29 8.83 16.99 -4.43
C ARG A 29 7.38 17.24 -4.83
N LEU A 30 6.43 16.67 -4.09
CA LEU A 30 5.00 16.77 -4.40
C LEU A 30 4.29 17.82 -3.54
N SER A 31 5.04 18.54 -2.70
CA SER A 31 4.53 19.70 -1.98
C SER A 31 3.97 20.73 -2.96
N GLY A 32 2.70 21.11 -2.78
CA GLY A 32 2.00 22.06 -3.65
C GLY A 32 1.47 21.48 -4.97
N VAL A 33 1.69 20.20 -5.28
CA VAL A 33 1.03 19.56 -6.41
C VAL A 33 -0.45 19.37 -6.08
N GLU A 34 -1.32 19.74 -7.03
CA GLU A 34 -2.78 19.69 -6.90
C GLU A 34 -3.42 19.01 -8.11
N GLY A 35 -4.71 18.66 -7.99
CA GLY A 35 -5.47 18.09 -9.09
C GLY A 35 -5.11 16.64 -9.43
N VAL A 36 -4.33 15.96 -8.60
CA VAL A 36 -4.01 14.53 -8.68
C VAL A 36 -3.89 13.95 -7.28
N GLU A 37 -4.41 12.75 -7.09
CA GLU A 37 -4.18 11.97 -5.88
C GLU A 37 -3.00 11.02 -6.10
N VAL A 38 -2.04 11.02 -5.17
CA VAL A 38 -0.84 10.20 -5.26
C VAL A 38 -0.78 9.26 -4.06
N VAL A 39 -0.66 7.97 -4.33
CA VAL A 39 -0.62 6.91 -3.31
C VAL A 39 0.62 6.05 -3.53
N ILE A 40 1.30 5.66 -2.45
CA ILE A 40 2.45 4.75 -2.50
C ILE A 40 2.15 3.43 -1.81
N ALA A 41 2.59 2.32 -2.40
CA ALA A 41 2.42 0.98 -1.85
C ALA A 41 3.79 0.33 -1.56
N PRO A 42 4.43 0.63 -0.41
CA PRO A 42 5.69 0.01 -0.01
C PRO A 42 5.48 -1.45 0.46
N PRO A 43 6.55 -2.26 0.56
CA PRO A 43 6.47 -3.57 1.22
C PRO A 43 5.95 -3.46 2.66
N PHE A 44 5.30 -4.52 3.17
CA PHE A 44 4.69 -4.52 4.52
C PHE A 44 5.67 -4.14 5.64
N THR A 45 6.94 -4.56 5.53
CA THR A 45 8.00 -4.24 6.49
C THR A 45 8.29 -2.74 6.62
N SER A 46 7.86 -1.95 5.63
CA SER A 46 8.13 -0.52 5.53
C SER A 46 6.87 0.33 5.72
N LEU A 47 5.67 -0.26 5.85
CA LEU A 47 4.41 0.48 5.92
C LEU A 47 4.36 1.45 7.10
N SER A 48 4.61 0.96 8.32
CA SER A 48 4.56 1.78 9.53
C SER A 48 5.53 2.98 9.48
N PRO A 49 6.85 2.79 9.22
CA PRO A 49 7.77 3.92 9.19
C PRO A 49 7.52 4.87 8.01
N VAL A 50 7.12 4.38 6.84
CA VAL A 50 6.72 5.24 5.71
C VAL A 50 5.46 6.04 6.05
N GLY A 51 4.47 5.40 6.68
CA GLY A 51 3.24 6.05 7.14
C GLY A 51 3.51 7.21 8.11
N GLN A 52 4.51 7.08 8.99
CA GLN A 52 4.92 8.19 9.86
C GLN A 52 5.56 9.36 9.08
N ILE A 53 6.38 9.06 8.07
CA ILE A 53 7.07 10.11 7.27
C ILE A 53 6.08 10.91 6.44
N ILE A 54 5.11 10.25 5.81
CA ILE A 54 4.15 10.93 4.95
C ILE A 54 3.00 11.59 5.72
N LYS A 55 2.96 11.41 7.05
CA LYS A 55 1.89 11.95 7.91
C LYS A 55 1.82 13.47 7.79
N GLY A 56 0.64 13.99 7.45
CA GLY A 56 0.41 15.42 7.23
C GLY A 56 0.75 15.92 5.83
N SER A 57 1.31 15.07 4.96
CA SER A 57 1.42 15.35 3.53
C SER A 57 0.13 14.99 2.77
N ARG A 58 0.10 15.24 1.45
CA ARG A 58 -0.99 14.82 0.56
C ARG A 58 -0.84 13.39 0.01
N LEU A 59 0.23 12.68 0.39
CA LEU A 59 0.46 11.31 -0.07
C LEU A 59 -0.45 10.33 0.67
N GLY A 60 -1.08 9.44 -0.09
CA GLY A 60 -1.78 8.27 0.46
C GLY A 60 -0.84 7.07 0.65
N LEU A 61 -1.22 6.18 1.56
CA LEU A 61 -0.54 4.90 1.80
C LEU A 61 -1.41 3.73 1.36
N ALA A 62 -0.80 2.70 0.78
CA ALA A 62 -1.46 1.47 0.38
C ALA A 62 -0.75 0.20 0.83
N GLY A 63 -1.51 -0.82 1.21
CA GLY A 63 -1.01 -2.19 1.29
C GLY A 63 -0.89 -2.82 -0.10
N GLN A 64 0.07 -3.74 -0.29
CA GLN A 64 0.24 -4.44 -1.57
C GLN A 64 -0.66 -5.69 -1.72
N ASN A 65 -1.22 -6.17 -0.61
CA ASN A 65 -2.15 -7.29 -0.51
C ASN A 65 -2.71 -7.33 0.92
N PHE A 66 -3.73 -8.16 1.18
CA PHE A 66 -4.16 -8.55 2.52
C PHE A 66 -4.89 -9.89 2.47
N TYR A 67 -5.18 -10.49 3.62
CA TYR A 67 -6.06 -11.65 3.75
C TYR A 67 -7.46 -11.20 4.15
N PHE A 68 -8.49 -11.86 3.60
CA PHE A 68 -9.89 -11.40 3.71
C PHE A 68 -10.47 -11.53 5.13
N GLU A 69 -9.90 -12.39 5.98
CA GLU A 69 -10.34 -12.52 7.37
C GLU A 69 -9.74 -11.42 8.24
N SER A 70 -10.53 -10.88 9.17
CA SER A 70 -10.11 -9.80 10.07
C SER A 70 -9.01 -10.21 11.06
N LYS A 71 -9.03 -11.47 11.52
CA LYS A 71 -8.05 -12.07 12.43
C LYS A 71 -8.21 -13.59 12.47
N GLY A 72 -7.17 -14.31 12.89
CA GLY A 72 -7.25 -15.75 13.14
C GLY A 72 -5.89 -16.46 13.03
N ALA A 73 -5.94 -17.78 12.94
CA ALA A 73 -4.76 -18.63 12.79
C ALA A 73 -4.23 -18.62 11.33
N TYR A 74 -3.79 -17.45 10.88
CA TYR A 74 -3.28 -17.20 9.51
C TYR A 74 -1.83 -16.67 9.58
N THR A 75 -0.91 -17.50 10.08
CA THR A 75 0.50 -17.12 10.27
C THR A 75 1.11 -16.57 8.99
N GLY A 76 1.62 -15.33 9.06
CA GLY A 76 2.27 -14.64 7.93
C GLY A 76 1.36 -13.76 7.10
N GLU A 77 0.04 -13.81 7.31
CA GLU A 77 -0.92 -12.94 6.63
C GLU A 77 -1.10 -11.59 7.34
N VAL A 78 -1.55 -10.60 6.58
CA VAL A 78 -1.88 -9.24 7.06
C VAL A 78 -3.37 -9.02 6.86
N SER A 79 -4.09 -8.57 7.90
CA SER A 79 -5.51 -8.26 7.79
C SER A 79 -5.76 -6.81 7.35
N LEU A 80 -7.00 -6.51 6.94
CA LEU A 80 -7.39 -5.15 6.56
C LEU A 80 -7.27 -4.18 7.75
N GLU A 81 -7.57 -4.64 8.96
CA GLU A 81 -7.48 -3.87 10.20
C GLU A 81 -6.03 -3.49 10.51
N MET A 82 -5.07 -4.39 10.29
CA MET A 82 -3.64 -4.09 10.45
C MET A 82 -3.17 -3.01 9.46
N LEU A 83 -3.68 -3.05 8.22
CA LEU A 83 -3.37 -2.02 7.22
C LEU A 83 -3.97 -0.65 7.60
N LYS A 84 -5.21 -0.64 8.10
CA LYS A 84 -5.85 0.59 8.59
C LYS A 84 -5.08 1.20 9.77
N ASP A 85 -4.60 0.37 10.69
CA ASP A 85 -3.84 0.80 11.88
C ASP A 85 -2.55 1.55 11.51
N VAL A 86 -1.86 1.13 10.45
CA VAL A 86 -0.67 1.83 9.94
C VAL A 86 -0.98 2.99 8.98
N GLY A 87 -2.25 3.33 8.78
CA GLY A 87 -2.68 4.49 7.99
C GLY A 87 -2.91 4.23 6.50
N CYS A 88 -3.04 2.97 6.07
CA CYS A 88 -3.40 2.68 4.68
C CYS A 88 -4.85 3.10 4.38
N GLY A 89 -5.01 3.96 3.37
CA GLY A 89 -6.32 4.30 2.79
C GLY A 89 -6.69 3.42 1.59
N TYR A 90 -5.72 2.69 1.06
CA TYR A 90 -5.83 1.90 -0.17
C TYR A 90 -5.21 0.50 0.03
N VAL A 91 -5.65 -0.48 -0.78
CA VAL A 91 -4.99 -1.79 -0.85
C VAL A 91 -5.04 -2.29 -2.29
N LEU A 92 -3.93 -2.82 -2.77
CA LEU A 92 -3.88 -3.50 -4.06
C LEU A 92 -4.37 -4.95 -3.88
N ILE A 93 -5.23 -5.42 -4.79
CA ILE A 93 -5.70 -6.81 -4.85
C ILE A 93 -5.67 -7.31 -6.29
N GLY A 94 -5.46 -8.62 -6.47
CA GLY A 94 -5.53 -9.25 -7.80
C GLY A 94 -4.44 -8.80 -8.78
N HIS A 95 -3.29 -8.33 -8.29
CA HIS A 95 -2.14 -8.00 -9.13
C HIS A 95 -1.70 -9.22 -9.94
N SER A 96 -1.22 -9.01 -11.18
CA SER A 96 -0.85 -10.10 -12.09
C SER A 96 0.19 -11.05 -11.50
N GLU A 97 1.17 -10.53 -10.76
CA GLU A 97 2.17 -11.35 -10.04
C GLU A 97 1.51 -12.28 -9.00
N ARG A 98 0.49 -11.81 -8.27
CA ARG A 98 -0.25 -12.65 -7.32
C ARG A 98 -1.04 -13.75 -8.01
N ARG A 99 -1.72 -13.42 -9.10
CA ARG A 99 -2.50 -14.37 -9.90
C ARG A 99 -1.59 -15.42 -10.56
N GLN A 100 -0.48 -15.00 -11.16
CA GLN A 100 0.37 -15.87 -11.96
C GLN A 100 1.37 -16.68 -11.14
N ILE A 101 2.04 -16.05 -10.16
CA ILE A 101 3.10 -16.68 -9.35
C ILE A 101 2.47 -17.39 -8.15
N PHE A 102 1.59 -16.70 -7.43
CA PHE A 102 0.99 -17.20 -6.18
C PHE A 102 -0.39 -17.85 -6.38
N LYS A 103 -0.85 -17.99 -7.63
CA LYS A 103 -2.09 -18.68 -8.02
C LYS A 103 -3.34 -18.16 -7.31
N GLU A 104 -3.37 -16.85 -7.05
CA GLU A 104 -4.52 -16.19 -6.44
C GLU A 104 -5.72 -16.20 -7.41
N SER A 105 -6.80 -16.88 -7.03
CA SER A 105 -7.99 -17.07 -7.87
C SER A 105 -8.97 -15.90 -7.80
N ASP A 106 -9.90 -15.83 -8.75
CA ASP A 106 -10.96 -14.80 -8.74
C ASP A 106 -11.85 -14.92 -7.51
N GLU A 107 -12.15 -16.12 -7.04
CA GLU A 107 -12.93 -16.34 -5.82
C GLU A 107 -12.17 -15.81 -4.59
N ALA A 108 -10.85 -16.03 -4.52
CA ALA A 108 -10.03 -15.52 -3.43
C ALA A 108 -9.94 -13.99 -3.44
N ILE A 109 -9.92 -13.37 -4.63
CA ILE A 109 -9.87 -11.92 -4.81
C ILE A 109 -11.23 -11.30 -4.50
N ASN A 110 -12.33 -11.95 -4.89
CA ASN A 110 -13.68 -11.44 -4.62
C ASN A 110 -13.96 -11.32 -3.12
N LYS A 111 -13.39 -12.19 -2.29
CA LYS A 111 -13.47 -12.06 -0.82
C LYS A 111 -12.75 -10.81 -0.26
N LYS A 112 -11.89 -10.17 -1.05
CA LYS A 112 -11.09 -9.00 -0.67
C LYS A 112 -11.66 -7.68 -1.21
N VAL A 113 -12.77 -7.71 -1.95
CA VAL A 113 -13.44 -6.53 -2.54
C VAL A 113 -14.36 -5.87 -1.52
#